data_AF-A0A3C1BY44-F1
#
_entry.id   AF-A0A3C1BY44-F1
#
_cell.length_a   1.000
_cell.length_b   1.000
_cell.length_c   1.000
_cell.angle_alpha   90.00
_cell.angle_beta   90.00
_cell.angle_gamma   90.00
#
_symmetry.space_group_name_H-M   'P 1'
#
loop_
_entity.id
_entity.type
_entity.pdbx_description
1 polymer ?
#
loop_
_entity_poly.entity_id
_entity_poly.type
_entity_poly.pdbx_seq_one_letter_code
_entity_poly.pdbx_strand_id
1 'polypeptide(L)' 'MQGKVEICGVNTSRLTVLSPVEMDTLLRRACQGDNDARQKLIEGNLRLVLSVIQRFDKRGENPDDLFQVGCIGLMKAIA' A
#
# COMPACT_ATOMS: atom_id res chain seq x y z
N MET A 1 -0.48 -16.73 12.91
CA MET A 1 0.30 -16.59 11.67
C MET A 1 1.58 -15.82 12.00
N GLN A 2 2.71 -16.50 12.16
CA GLN A 2 3.99 -15.84 12.44
C GLN A 2 4.57 -15.29 11.12
N GLY A 3 4.59 -13.97 11.01
CA GLY A 3 5.79 -13.23 10.64
C GLY A 3 6.49 -13.54 9.32
N LYS A 4 5.80 -13.48 8.17
CA LYS A 4 6.51 -13.02 6.96
C LYS A 4 6.69 -11.50 7.08
N VAL A 5 7.79 -11.10 7.71
CA VAL A 5 8.24 -9.69 7.72
C VAL A 5 8.50 -9.21 6.29
N GLU A 6 8.73 -10.13 5.36
CA GLU A 6 8.91 -9.87 3.93
C GLU A 6 7.74 -10.41 3.10
N ILE A 7 7.15 -9.54 2.27
CA ILE A 7 6.13 -9.87 1.28
C ILE A 7 6.61 -9.28 -0.05
N CYS A 8 6.72 -10.10 -1.10
CA CYS A 8 7.33 -9.70 -2.38
C CYS A 8 8.73 -9.06 -2.24
N GLY A 9 9.54 -9.53 -1.28
CA GLY A 9 10.86 -8.94 -0.97
C GLY A 9 10.81 -7.57 -0.28
N VAL A 10 9.62 -7.07 0.07
CA VAL A 10 9.42 -5.82 0.80
C VAL A 10 9.34 -6.08 2.28
N ASN A 11 10.20 -5.42 3.06
CA ASN A 11 10.14 -5.49 4.52
C ASN A 11 8.95 -4.67 5.07
N THR A 12 7.89 -5.38 5.44
CA THR A 12 6.62 -4.83 5.92
C THR A 12 6.73 -4.06 7.24
N SER A 13 7.77 -4.32 8.06
CA SER A 13 8.00 -3.62 9.33
C SER A 13 8.57 -2.22 9.16
N ARG A 14 9.13 -1.93 7.98
CA ARG A 14 9.80 -0.65 7.65
C ARG A 14 9.02 0.20 6.66
N LEU A 15 7.74 -0.12 6.43
CA LEU A 15 6.91 0.65 5.52
C LEU A 15 6.69 2.07 6.04
N THR A 16 6.87 3.04 5.14
CA THR A 16 6.61 4.45 5.40
C THR A 16 5.15 4.65 5.79
N VAL A 17 4.93 5.53 6.77
CA VAL A 17 3.60 5.98 7.19
C VAL A 17 3.59 7.49 7.05
N LEU A 18 2.63 8.00 6.29
CA LEU A 18 2.43 9.42 6.12
C LEU A 18 1.58 9.96 7.27
N SER A 19 1.87 11.18 7.71
CA SER A 19 0.92 11.92 8.55
C SER A 19 -0.33 12.30 7.74
N PRO A 20 -1.47 12.57 8.40
CA PRO A 20 -2.68 13.00 7.71
C PRO A 20 -2.48 14.25 6.83
N VAL A 21 -1.64 15.18 7.28
CA VAL A 21 -1.35 16.44 6.57
C VAL A 21 -0.51 16.18 5.31
N GLU A 22 0.52 15.34 5.41
CA GLU A 22 1.33 14.94 4.26
C GLU A 22 0.50 14.20 3.22
N MET A 23 -0.37 13.30 3.68
CA MET A 23 -1.26 12.53 2.83
C MET A 23 -2.23 13.43 2.05
N ASP A 24 -2.90 14.39 2.70
CA ASP A 24 -3.78 15.35 2.00
C ASP A 24 -3.01 16.19 0.97
N THR A 25 -1.80 16.64 1.33
CA THR A 25 -0.94 17.42 0.43
C THR A 25 -0.53 16.60 -0.80
N LEU A 26 -0.09 15.36 -0.61
CA LEU A 26 0.31 14.46 -1.68
C LEU A 26 -0.87 14.07 -2.56
N LEU A 27 -2.06 13.84 -1.97
CA LEU A 27 -3.28 13.54 -2.71
C LEU A 27 -3.67 14.68 -3.64
N ARG A 28 -3.69 15.92 -3.16
CA ARG A 28 -4.01 17.10 -3.99
C ARG A 28 -3.06 17.23 -5.18
N ARG A 29 -1.77 17.04 -4.95
CA ARG A 29 -0.75 17.09 -6.00
C ARG A 29 -0.89 15.93 -6.99
N ALA A 30 -1.14 14.72 -6.51
CA ALA A 30 -1.37 13.55 -7.35
C ALA A 30 -2.58 13.77 -8.28
N CYS A 31 -3.67 14.34 -7.78
CA CYS A 31 -4.85 14.70 -8.58
C CYS A 31 -4.56 15.78 -9.64
N GLN A 32 -3.49 16.56 -9.49
CA GLN A 32 -3.02 17.54 -10.48
C GLN A 32 -2.06 16.93 -11.51
N GLY A 33 -1.81 15.61 -11.47
CA GLY A 33 -0.92 14.91 -12.39
C GLY A 33 0.53 14.81 -11.92
N ASP A 34 0.84 15.16 -10.66
CA ASP A 34 2.17 15.00 -10.08
C ASP A 34 2.47 13.52 -9.79
N ASN A 35 3.24 12.89 -10.68
CA ASN A 35 3.61 11.47 -10.58
C ASN A 35 4.48 11.17 -9.36
N ASP A 36 5.33 12.11 -8.91
CA ASP A 36 6.16 11.91 -7.72
C ASP A 36 5.31 11.93 -6.46
N ALA A 37 4.35 12.85 -6.39
CA ALA A 37 3.39 12.88 -5.30
C ALA A 37 2.52 11.61 -5.26
N ARG A 38 2.10 11.14 -6.44
CA ARG A 38 1.37 9.87 -6.59
C ARG A 38 2.20 8.69 -6.07
N GLN A 39 3.47 8.59 -6.46
CA GLN A 39 4.36 7.50 -6.02
C GLN A 39 4.53 7.51 -4.49
N LYS A 40 4.82 8.67 -3.91
CA LYS A 40 4.95 8.82 -2.44
C LYS A 40 3.66 8.47 -1.71
N LEU A 41 2.51 8.85 -2.28
CA LEU A 41 1.21 8.52 -1.72
C LEU A 41 0.96 7.01 -1.73
N ILE A 42 1.30 6.31 -2.83
CA ILE A 42 1.18 4.85 -2.91
C ILE A 42 2.06 4.17 -1.86
N GLU A 43 3.35 4.53 -1.80
CA GLU A 43 4.31 3.94 -0.87
C GLU A 43 3.92 4.16 0.60
N GLY A 44 3.45 5.36 0.92
CA GLY A 44 2.97 5.72 2.26
C GLY A 44 1.68 5.01 2.69
N ASN A 45 0.97 4.36 1.75
CA ASN A 45 -0.28 3.65 2.00
C ASN A 45 -0.15 2.12 1.87
N LEU A 46 1.06 1.57 1.72
CA LEU A 46 1.26 0.11 1.64
C LEU A 46 0.78 -0.63 2.91
N ARG A 47 0.82 0.01 4.09
CA ARG A 47 0.25 -0.57 5.32
C ARG A 47 -1.26 -0.74 5.27
N LEU A 48 -1.97 0.12 4.54
CA LEU A 48 -3.40 -0.04 4.30
C LEU A 48 -3.65 -1.34 3.53
N VAL A 49 -2.87 -1.58 2.47
CA VAL A 49 -2.94 -2.82 1.68
C VAL A 49 -2.75 -4.05 2.58
N LEU A 50 -1.72 -4.05 3.43
CA LEU A 50 -1.48 -5.13 4.39
C LEU A 50 -2.69 -5.39 5.30
N SER A 51 -3.29 -4.33 5.86
CA SER A 51 -4.45 -4.46 6.74
C SER A 51 -5.70 -5.00 6.03
N VAL A 52 -5.83 -4.74 4.73
CA VAL A 52 -6.94 -5.23 3.92
C VAL A 52 -6.74 -6.71 3.58
N ILE A 53 -5.55 -7.10 3.11
CA ILE A 53 -5.29 -8.49 2.69
C ILE A 53 -5.34 -9.49 3.85
N GLN A 54 -5.06 -9.05 5.09
CA GLN A 54 -5.20 -9.88 6.30
C GLN A 54 -6.61 -10.42 6.49
N ARG A 55 -7.63 -9.77 5.93
CA ARG A 55 -9.02 -10.26 5.96
C ARG A 55 -9.25 -11.48 5.04
N PHE A 56 -8.32 -11.74 4.14
CA PHE A 56 -8.37 -12.83 3.14
C PHE A 56 -7.44 -14.00 3.49
N ASP A 57 -6.68 -13.90 4.59
CA ASP A 57 -5.66 -14.87 5.00
C ASP A 57 -6.18 -16.31 5.15
N LYS A 58 -7.44 -16.48 5.57
CA LYS A 58 -8.05 -17.81 5.78
C LYS A 58 -8.57 -18.48 4.51
N ARG A 59 -8.35 -17.89 3.34
CA ARG A 59 -8.89 -18.40 2.06
C ARG A 59 -7.92 -19.31 1.30
N GLY A 60 -6.69 -19.47 1.79
CA GLY A 60 -5.66 -20.30 1.15
C GLY A 60 -4.96 -19.63 -0.04
N GLU A 61 -5.22 -18.34 -0.27
CA GLU A 61 -4.56 -17.53 -1.30
C GLU A 61 -3.11 -17.19 -0.88
N ASN A 62 -2.23 -17.02 -1.86
CA ASN A 62 -0.86 -16.60 -1.61
C ASN A 62 -0.81 -15.12 -1.14
N PRO A 63 -0.21 -14.82 0.03
CA PRO A 63 -0.10 -13.44 0.51
C PRO A 63 0.62 -12.49 -0.44
N ASP A 64 1.60 -12.99 -1.21
CA ASP A 64 2.32 -12.20 -2.20
C ASP A 64 1.39 -11.75 -3.34
N ASP A 65 0.55 -12.65 -3.84
CA ASP A 65 -0.41 -12.36 -4.91
C ASP A 65 -1.50 -11.40 -4.43
N LEU A 66 -2.03 -11.63 -3.21
CA LEU A 66 -2.99 -10.73 -2.57
C LEU A 66 -2.41 -9.33 -2.40
N PHE A 67 -1.16 -9.22 -1.98
CA PHE A 67 -0.48 -7.95 -1.80
C PHE A 67 -0.31 -7.20 -3.13
N GLN A 68 0.14 -7.88 -4.18
CA GLN A 68 0.28 -7.28 -5.51
C GLN A 68 -1.06 -6.79 -6.05
N VAL A 69 -2.13 -7.59 -5.96
CA VAL A 69 -3.49 -7.18 -6.36
C VAL A 69 -3.97 -5.99 -5.54
N GLY A 70 -3.71 -5.99 -4.24
CA GLY A 70 -4.03 -4.86 -3.36
C GLY A 70 -3.29 -3.57 -3.73
N CYS A 71 -2.00 -3.67 -4.08
CA CYS A 71 -1.21 -2.55 -4.60
C CYS A 71 -1.78 -2.02 -5.92
N ILE A 72 -2.20 -2.90 -6.84
CA ILE A 72 -2.89 -2.49 -8.09
C ILE A 72 -4.19 -1.76 -7.77
N GLY A 73 -4.97 -2.25 -6.81
CA GLY A 73 -6.19 -1.60 -6.34
C GLY A 73 -5.93 -0.19 -5.78
N LEU A 74 -4.90 -0.05 -4.94
CA LEU A 74 -4.47 1.24 -4.40
C LEU A 74 -4.06 2.22 -5.51
N MET A 75 -3.25 1.77 -6.48
CA MET A 75 -2.80 2.60 -7.60
C MET A 75 -3.96 3.11 -8.48
N LYS A 76 -5.00 2.29 -8.64
CA LYS A 76 -6.22 2.64 -9.37
C LYS A 76 -7.14 3.55 -8.58
N ALA A 77 -7.18 3.46 -7.25
CA ALA A 77 -8.00 4.33 -6.41
C ALA A 77 -7.49 5.77 -6.33
N ILE A 78 -6.18 5.96 -6.58
CA ILE A 78 -5.53 7.28 -6.60
C ILE A 78 -5.62 7.95 -7.98
N ALA A 79 -5.81 7.17 -9.06
CA ALA A 79 -5.87 7.64 -10.44
C ALA A 79 -7.30 7.92 -10.88
#